data_AF-A0A7V9CWU0-F1
#
_entry.id   AF-A0A7V9CWU0-F1
#
_cell.length_a   1.000
_cell.length_b   1.000
_cell.length_c   1.000
_cell.angle_alpha   90.00
_cell.angle_beta   90.00
_cell.angle_gamma   90.00
#
_symmetry.space_group_name_H-M   'P 1'
#
loop_
_entity.id
_entity.type
_entity.pdbx_description
1 polymer ?
#
loop_
_entity_poly.entity_id
_entity_poly.type
_entity_poly.pdbx_seq_one_letter_code
_entity_poly.pdbx_strand_id
1 'polypeptide(L)'
;MPFEGYNFEDAIVISERLVKEDVLSSIHIHEYEIDARSTKLGDEEITRDIPNRSEESLSDLDERGVVRIGAEVGSGDLLVGKVTPKGETELTAEEKLIRAIFKEKAREVRDTSLKVPHGEGGKVIDVKTFSREAGDDLSPGVNELVRVYVAKKRKIAEGDKLAGRHGNKGVIAKIVNEEDMPFLEDGTPVDLILNPLGVPSRMNIGQILETHLGWAAARGVFSEDGERNGATPVATAVFDGASPEDVDDALIEWTKQNPDSPIDFHVDMKRPAGRRCSGKLRLFNGKSGAPYDNKITVGYMYILKLLHLVDDKIHARSTGPYSLVTQQPLGGKAQFGGQRFGEMEVWALEAYGAAYTLQEMLTIKSDDTVGRVKAYEAIVKGENIAEPSIPESFKVLLKEMQSLALDVDVLSEEGAEVEVREEEDELLRAAEELGIDLSPGSLRAAVREPTAEEVEAGQVRADQDGELALPADEALADVADAKLAPAEAAVEEAEEQAGPLAEEVELEE
;
A
#
# COMPACT_ATOMS: atom_id res chain seq x y z
N MET A 1 -16.35 -10.66 21.66
CA MET A 1 -16.82 -12.06 21.63
C MET A 1 -16.36 -12.72 20.33
N PRO A 2 -16.12 -14.04 20.25
CA PRO A 2 -15.93 -14.70 18.95
C PRO A 2 -17.22 -14.66 18.13
N PHE A 3 -17.13 -14.57 16.80
CA PHE A 3 -18.27 -14.44 15.90
C PHE A 3 -18.04 -15.23 14.61
N GLU A 4 -18.59 -16.45 14.55
CA GLU A 4 -18.63 -17.34 13.37
C GLU A 4 -17.28 -17.55 12.63
N GLY A 5 -16.15 -17.29 13.30
CA GLY A 5 -14.81 -17.33 12.70
C GLY A 5 -14.40 -16.07 11.94
N TYR A 6 -15.32 -15.12 11.71
CA TYR A 6 -15.01 -13.87 11.00
C TYR A 6 -14.06 -12.95 11.76
N ASN A 7 -14.02 -13.06 13.09
CA ASN A 7 -13.02 -12.38 13.92
C ASN A 7 -11.95 -13.34 14.43
N PHE A 8 -11.53 -14.32 13.63
CA PHE A 8 -10.41 -15.18 13.99
C PHE A 8 -9.13 -14.36 14.17
N GLU A 9 -8.36 -14.69 15.22
CA GLU A 9 -7.19 -13.92 15.66
C GLU A 9 -7.48 -12.41 15.79
N ASP A 10 -6.96 -11.60 14.87
CA ASP A 10 -7.03 -10.14 14.88
C ASP A 10 -8.05 -9.56 13.90
N ALA A 11 -8.78 -10.42 13.20
CA ALA A 11 -9.80 -9.96 12.28
C ALA A 11 -10.93 -9.23 13.03
N ILE A 12 -11.49 -8.21 12.38
CA ILE A 12 -12.56 -7.37 12.94
C ILE A 12 -13.82 -7.56 12.10
N VAL A 13 -14.96 -7.62 12.77
CA VAL A 13 -16.29 -7.59 12.15
C VAL A 13 -16.92 -6.25 12.46
N ILE A 14 -17.51 -5.61 11.44
CA ILE A 14 -18.22 -4.34 11.59
C ILE A 14 -19.66 -4.43 11.05
N SER A 15 -20.52 -3.59 11.58
CA SER A 15 -21.89 -3.40 11.10
C SER A 15 -21.91 -2.60 9.80
N GLU A 16 -22.79 -2.98 8.87
CA GLU A 16 -23.11 -2.22 7.67
C GLU A 16 -23.60 -0.79 7.98
N ARG A 17 -24.16 -0.56 9.18
CA ARG A 17 -24.56 0.77 9.66
C ARG A 17 -23.43 1.80 9.54
N LEU A 18 -22.19 1.39 9.86
CA LEU A 18 -21.00 2.26 9.78
C LEU A 18 -20.67 2.70 8.34
N VAL A 19 -21.07 1.89 7.34
CA VAL A 19 -20.93 2.21 5.91
C VAL A 19 -22.08 3.11 5.45
N LYS A 20 -23.32 2.83 5.89
CA LYS A 20 -24.53 3.59 5.54
C LYS A 20 -24.47 5.03 6.04
N GLU A 21 -24.03 5.22 7.28
CA GLU A 21 -23.95 6.54 7.94
C GLU A 21 -22.62 7.27 7.69
N ASP A 22 -21.74 6.73 6.82
CA ASP A 22 -20.43 7.31 6.49
C ASP A 22 -19.51 7.55 7.70
N VAL A 23 -19.69 6.82 8.81
CA VAL A 23 -18.97 7.01 10.08
C VAL A 23 -17.44 6.91 9.93
N LEU A 24 -16.98 5.95 9.13
CA LEU A 24 -15.55 5.69 8.88
C LEU A 24 -15.15 6.03 7.44
N SER A 25 -15.80 7.04 6.85
CA SER A 25 -15.44 7.55 5.52
C SER A 25 -14.33 8.58 5.58
N SER A 26 -13.38 8.52 4.65
CA SER A 26 -12.29 9.49 4.51
C SER A 26 -12.17 10.00 3.08
N ILE A 27 -11.65 11.21 2.90
CA ILE A 27 -11.39 11.82 1.59
C ILE A 27 -9.90 11.73 1.33
N HIS A 28 -9.52 11.17 0.19
CA HIS A 28 -8.14 11.04 -0.27
C HIS A 28 -7.98 11.88 -1.52
N ILE A 29 -6.91 12.66 -1.60
CA ILE A 29 -6.61 13.51 -2.76
C ILE A 29 -5.27 13.04 -3.31
N HIS A 30 -5.28 12.66 -4.58
CA HIS A 30 -4.08 12.29 -5.32
C HIS A 30 -3.71 13.41 -6.28
N GLU A 31 -2.42 13.73 -6.34
CA GLU A 31 -1.84 14.67 -7.30
C GLU A 31 -1.20 13.86 -8.43
N TYR A 32 -1.63 14.13 -9.66
CA TYR A 32 -0.99 13.60 -10.86
C TYR A 32 -0.37 14.77 -11.62
N GLU A 33 0.87 14.60 -12.06
CA GLU A 33 1.57 15.61 -12.84
C GLU A 33 2.12 15.04 -14.13
N ILE A 34 2.12 15.87 -15.17
CA ILE A 34 2.78 15.58 -16.43
C ILE A 34 3.37 16.87 -17.00
N ASP A 35 4.54 16.75 -17.59
CA ASP A 35 5.23 17.83 -18.25
C ASP A 35 5.40 17.59 -19.75
N ALA A 36 5.40 18.70 -20.48
CA ALA A 36 5.67 18.79 -21.90
C ALA A 36 7.06 19.40 -22.10
N ARG A 37 7.96 18.60 -22.70
CA ARG A 37 9.38 18.94 -22.84
C ARG A 37 9.77 19.23 -24.28
N SER A 38 10.80 20.05 -24.47
CA SER A 38 11.50 20.14 -25.75
C SER A 38 12.40 18.93 -25.95
N THR A 39 12.09 18.12 -26.96
CA THR A 39 12.94 16.98 -27.35
C THR A 39 13.79 17.32 -28.57
N LYS A 40 14.78 16.48 -28.87
CA LYS A 40 15.60 16.62 -30.09
C LYS A 40 14.80 16.48 -31.39
N LEU A 41 13.64 15.83 -31.33
CA LEU A 41 12.79 15.50 -32.46
C LEU A 41 11.66 16.52 -32.67
N GLY A 42 11.50 17.45 -31.73
CA GLY A 42 10.43 18.44 -31.67
C GLY A 42 9.93 18.63 -30.24
N ASP A 43 9.09 19.63 -30.04
CA ASP A 43 8.45 19.86 -28.75
C ASP A 43 7.34 18.85 -28.50
N GLU A 44 7.21 18.38 -27.26
CA GLU A 44 5.99 17.69 -26.83
C GLU A 44 4.89 18.73 -26.65
N GLU A 45 3.68 18.38 -27.08
CA GLU A 45 2.53 19.28 -27.03
C GLU A 45 1.41 18.67 -26.19
N ILE A 46 0.80 19.50 -25.34
CA ILE A 46 -0.44 19.17 -24.64
C ILE A 46 -1.60 19.53 -25.55
N THR A 47 -2.39 18.53 -25.96
CA THR A 47 -3.45 18.71 -26.95
C THR A 47 -4.54 17.67 -26.82
N ARG A 48 -5.75 18.04 -27.28
CA ARG A 48 -6.88 17.12 -27.40
C ARG A 48 -6.78 16.23 -28.65
N ASP A 49 -6.00 16.60 -29.68
CA ASP A 49 -5.84 15.78 -30.90
C ASP A 49 -4.84 14.64 -30.67
N ILE A 50 -5.33 13.58 -30.00
CA ILE A 50 -4.54 12.39 -29.69
C ILE A 50 -4.79 11.32 -30.76
N PRO A 51 -3.73 10.74 -31.36
CA PRO A 51 -3.89 9.71 -32.39
C PRO A 51 -4.56 8.44 -31.84
N ASN A 52 -5.38 7.77 -32.66
CA ASN A 52 -6.01 6.48 -32.37
C ASN A 52 -6.92 6.45 -31.13
N ARG A 53 -7.49 7.59 -30.75
CA ARG A 53 -8.47 7.71 -29.66
C ARG A 53 -9.88 7.94 -30.20
N SER A 54 -10.87 7.37 -29.53
CA SER A 54 -12.29 7.64 -29.81
C SER A 54 -12.71 8.98 -29.21
N GLU A 55 -13.71 9.64 -29.79
CA GLU A 55 -14.32 10.86 -29.23
C GLU A 55 -14.89 10.64 -27.82
N GLU A 56 -15.38 9.44 -27.52
CA GLU A 56 -15.86 9.08 -26.19
C GLU A 56 -14.75 9.18 -25.13
N SER A 57 -13.55 8.70 -25.46
CA SER A 57 -12.37 8.78 -24.58
C SER A 57 -11.88 10.21 -24.36
N LEU A 58 -12.25 11.15 -25.24
CA LEU A 58 -11.86 12.56 -25.19
C LEU A 58 -12.96 13.46 -24.63
N SER A 59 -14.11 12.88 -24.24
CA SER A 59 -15.32 13.63 -23.89
C SER A 59 -15.16 14.51 -22.65
N ASP A 60 -14.31 14.12 -21.70
CA ASP A 60 -14.03 14.88 -20.49
C ASP A 60 -12.82 15.82 -20.61
N LEU A 61 -12.10 15.80 -21.75
CA LEU A 61 -11.01 16.73 -22.03
C LEU A 61 -11.53 18.03 -22.65
N ASP A 62 -10.95 19.14 -22.22
CA ASP A 62 -11.20 20.46 -22.78
C ASP A 62 -10.50 20.66 -24.13
N GLU A 63 -10.62 21.87 -24.72
CA GLU A 63 -10.01 22.20 -26.00
C GLU A 63 -8.47 22.14 -25.99
N ARG A 64 -7.85 22.27 -24.81
CA ARG A 64 -6.40 22.16 -24.62
C ARG A 64 -5.94 20.72 -24.42
N GLY A 65 -6.87 19.78 -24.21
CA GLY A 65 -6.55 18.39 -23.89
C GLY A 65 -6.37 18.14 -22.39
N VAL A 66 -6.89 19.01 -21.52
CA VAL A 66 -6.84 18.83 -20.06
C VAL A 66 -8.22 18.46 -19.54
N VAL A 67 -8.29 17.53 -18.58
CA VAL A 67 -9.56 17.09 -18.01
C VAL A 67 -10.30 18.24 -17.31
N ARG A 68 -11.62 18.31 -17.51
CA ARG A 68 -12.46 19.33 -16.88
C ARG A 68 -12.64 19.10 -15.38
N ILE A 69 -12.66 20.18 -14.60
CA ILE A 69 -12.98 20.13 -13.17
C ILE A 69 -14.40 19.60 -12.97
N GLY A 70 -14.54 18.66 -12.05
CA GLY A 70 -15.79 17.99 -11.73
C GLY A 70 -16.10 16.75 -12.57
N ALA A 71 -15.25 16.38 -13.53
CA ALA A 71 -15.33 15.08 -14.19
C ALA A 71 -15.08 13.93 -13.20
N GLU A 72 -15.80 12.83 -13.38
CA GLU A 72 -15.53 11.57 -12.69
C GLU A 72 -14.64 10.72 -13.60
N VAL A 73 -13.47 10.34 -13.10
CA VAL A 73 -12.44 9.63 -13.85
C VAL A 73 -12.17 8.27 -13.20
N GLY A 74 -12.07 7.24 -14.03
CA GLY A 74 -11.69 5.89 -13.63
C GLY A 74 -10.33 5.47 -14.19
N SER A 75 -9.89 4.28 -13.80
CA SER A 75 -8.66 3.66 -14.27
C SER A 75 -8.58 3.63 -15.80
N GLY A 76 -7.52 4.23 -16.36
CA GLY A 76 -7.26 4.28 -17.80
C GLY A 76 -7.83 5.50 -18.53
N ASP A 77 -8.67 6.31 -17.87
CA ASP A 77 -9.17 7.57 -18.43
C ASP A 77 -8.04 8.59 -18.55
N LEU A 78 -8.16 9.48 -19.54
CA LEU A 78 -7.18 10.51 -19.83
C LEU A 78 -7.36 11.69 -18.88
N LEU A 79 -6.30 12.05 -18.17
CA LEU A 79 -6.25 13.29 -17.37
C LEU A 79 -5.70 14.45 -18.19
N VAL A 80 -4.64 14.20 -18.97
CA VAL A 80 -3.98 15.19 -19.81
C VAL A 80 -3.51 14.53 -21.09
N GLY A 81 -3.99 15.02 -22.23
CA GLY A 81 -3.57 14.62 -23.55
C GLY A 81 -2.17 15.15 -23.85
N LYS A 82 -1.21 14.26 -24.10
CA LYS A 82 0.15 14.61 -24.50
C LYS A 82 0.55 13.85 -25.74
N VAL A 83 1.14 14.56 -26.69
CA VAL A 83 1.70 13.97 -27.90
C VAL A 83 3.20 14.24 -27.98
N THR A 84 3.97 13.19 -28.25
CA THR A 84 5.43 13.27 -28.45
C THR A 84 5.73 13.02 -29.93
N PRO A 85 6.53 13.87 -30.60
CA PRO A 85 6.96 13.62 -31.97
C PRO A 85 7.77 12.32 -32.04
N LYS A 86 7.38 11.43 -32.95
CA LYS A 86 8.10 10.19 -33.22
C LYS A 86 9.34 10.52 -34.04
N GLY A 87 10.47 9.92 -33.67
CA GLY A 87 11.63 9.93 -34.53
C GLY A 87 11.35 9.16 -35.81
N GLU A 88 12.15 9.42 -36.84
CA GLU A 88 12.16 8.63 -38.08
C GLU A 88 12.79 7.26 -37.80
N THR A 89 12.17 6.46 -36.92
CA THR A 89 12.49 5.04 -36.77
C THR A 89 11.83 4.29 -37.91
N GLU A 90 12.57 3.40 -38.56
CA GLU A 90 12.02 2.53 -39.59
C GLU A 90 10.83 1.76 -39.02
N LEU A 91 9.63 2.09 -39.51
CA LEU A 91 8.43 1.32 -39.20
C LEU A 91 8.69 -0.15 -39.50
N THR A 92 8.22 -1.04 -38.64
CA THR A 92 8.29 -2.47 -38.88
C THR A 92 7.60 -2.83 -40.20
N ALA A 93 7.99 -3.94 -40.82
CA ALA A 93 7.43 -4.35 -42.11
C ALA A 93 5.90 -4.52 -42.01
N GLU A 94 5.42 -4.99 -40.87
CA GLU A 94 4.02 -5.19 -40.49
C GLU A 94 3.29 -3.86 -40.36
N GLU A 95 3.85 -2.89 -39.63
CA GLU A 95 3.23 -1.56 -39.52
C GLU A 95 3.16 -0.85 -40.88
N LYS A 96 4.21 -0.99 -41.70
CA LYS A 96 4.22 -0.47 -43.08
C LYS A 96 3.11 -1.11 -43.91
N LEU A 97 2.92 -2.42 -43.79
CA LEU A 97 1.88 -3.17 -44.50
C LEU A 97 0.48 -2.77 -44.03
N ILE A 98 0.24 -2.73 -42.71
CA ILE A 98 -1.04 -2.32 -42.12
C ILE A 98 -1.41 -0.92 -42.61
N ARG A 99 -0.48 0.03 -42.56
CA ARG A 99 -0.71 1.40 -43.06
C ARG A 99 -1.00 1.43 -44.56
N ALA A 100 -0.30 0.61 -45.35
CA ALA A 100 -0.56 0.50 -46.79
C ALA A 100 -1.97 -0.06 -47.09
N ILE A 101 -2.46 -1.00 -46.27
CA ILE A 101 -3.81 -1.58 -46.38
C ILE A 101 -4.87 -0.56 -45.97
N PHE A 102 -4.71 0.08 -44.81
CA PHE A 102 -5.71 1.01 -44.25
C PHE A 102 -5.65 2.42 -44.85
N LYS A 103 -4.63 2.74 -45.66
CA LYS A 103 -4.39 4.07 -46.26
C LYS A 103 -4.35 5.20 -45.23
N GLU A 104 -4.05 4.88 -43.99
CA GLU A 104 -3.83 5.89 -42.95
C GLU A 104 -2.51 6.59 -43.22
N LYS A 105 -2.57 7.93 -43.36
CA LYS A 105 -1.34 8.74 -43.42
C LYS A 105 -0.62 8.58 -42.09
N ALA A 106 0.71 8.41 -42.13
CA ALA A 106 1.52 8.38 -40.92
C ALA A 106 1.29 9.68 -40.14
N ARG A 107 0.65 9.58 -38.97
CA ARG A 107 0.71 10.66 -37.99
C ARG A 107 2.10 10.61 -37.35
N GLU A 108 2.80 11.73 -37.36
CA GLU A 108 4.18 11.86 -36.91
C GLU A 108 4.33 11.85 -35.38
N VAL A 109 3.23 11.67 -34.64
CA VAL A 109 3.18 11.79 -33.18
C VAL A 109 2.73 10.49 -32.50
N ARG A 110 3.19 10.29 -31.26
CA ARG A 110 2.81 9.19 -30.36
C ARG A 110 1.96 9.73 -29.20
N ASP A 111 0.96 8.97 -28.78
CA ASP A 111 0.24 9.20 -27.53
C ASP A 111 1.14 8.87 -26.33
N THR A 112 1.48 9.91 -25.55
CA THR A 112 2.23 9.85 -24.27
C THR A 112 1.45 10.51 -23.14
N SER A 113 0.11 10.50 -23.27
CA SER A 113 -0.83 11.16 -22.36
C SER A 113 -0.79 10.61 -20.95
N LEU A 114 -1.09 11.49 -19.99
CA LEU A 114 -1.30 11.13 -18.58
C LEU A 114 -2.66 10.43 -18.43
N LYS A 115 -2.62 9.23 -17.86
CA LYS A 115 -3.82 8.42 -17.57
C LYS A 115 -3.94 8.19 -16.09
N VAL A 116 -5.16 7.98 -15.61
CA VAL A 116 -5.39 7.51 -14.25
C VAL A 116 -4.78 6.11 -14.09
N PRO A 117 -3.89 5.89 -13.10
CA PRO A 117 -3.33 4.57 -12.82
C PRO A 117 -4.40 3.53 -12.47
N HIS A 118 -4.03 2.26 -12.57
CA HIS A 118 -4.97 1.18 -12.28
C HIS A 118 -5.33 1.13 -10.79
N GLY A 119 -6.62 0.93 -10.51
CA GLY A 119 -7.17 0.89 -9.15
C GLY A 119 -7.41 2.28 -8.53
N GLU A 120 -7.00 3.34 -9.23
CA GLU A 120 -7.25 4.72 -8.83
C GLU A 120 -8.41 5.33 -9.63
N GLY A 121 -8.90 6.46 -9.14
CA GLY A 121 -10.05 7.15 -9.72
C GLY A 121 -10.69 8.08 -8.71
N GLY A 122 -11.66 8.87 -9.16
CA GLY A 122 -12.36 9.82 -8.33
C GLY A 122 -12.88 11.00 -9.13
N LYS A 123 -13.07 12.12 -8.45
CA LYS A 123 -13.55 13.35 -9.06
C LYS A 123 -12.41 14.35 -9.16
N VAL A 124 -12.24 14.94 -10.34
CA VAL A 124 -11.27 16.03 -10.55
C VAL A 124 -11.75 17.25 -9.75
N ILE A 125 -10.94 17.70 -8.80
CA ILE A 125 -11.29 18.83 -7.92
C ILE A 125 -10.60 20.12 -8.35
N ASP A 126 -9.39 20.03 -8.88
CA ASP A 126 -8.57 21.18 -9.25
C ASP A 126 -7.56 20.78 -10.34
N VAL A 127 -7.21 21.74 -11.18
CA VAL A 127 -6.23 21.59 -12.26
C VAL A 127 -5.37 22.84 -12.28
N LYS A 128 -4.06 22.67 -12.17
CA LYS A 128 -3.08 23.76 -12.24
C LYS A 128 -2.19 23.58 -13.44
N THR A 129 -2.07 24.62 -14.24
CA THR A 129 -1.19 24.64 -15.41
C THR A 129 -0.14 25.71 -15.21
N PHE A 130 1.11 25.34 -15.42
CA PHE A 130 2.26 26.22 -15.37
C PHE A 130 2.90 26.26 -16.75
N SER A 131 3.26 27.44 -17.24
CA SER A 131 3.86 27.61 -18.56
C SER A 131 5.07 28.50 -18.49
N ARG A 132 6.13 28.12 -19.21
CA ARG A 132 7.33 28.94 -19.35
C ARG A 132 7.04 30.28 -20.01
N GLU A 133 6.09 30.31 -20.95
CA GLU A 133 5.68 31.55 -21.63
C GLU A 133 4.97 32.52 -20.68
N ALA A 134 4.29 32.01 -19.66
CA ALA A 134 3.63 32.80 -18.62
C ALA A 134 4.61 33.34 -17.56
N GLY A 135 5.88 32.95 -17.61
CA GLY A 135 6.92 33.35 -16.66
C GLY A 135 7.00 32.49 -15.41
N ASP A 136 6.39 31.30 -15.41
CA ASP A 136 6.50 30.34 -14.31
C ASP A 136 7.90 29.70 -14.26
N ASP A 137 8.38 29.41 -13.04
CA ASP A 137 9.66 28.76 -12.82
C ASP A 137 9.55 27.25 -13.07
N LEU A 138 10.11 26.80 -14.20
CA LEU A 138 10.05 25.41 -14.66
C LEU A 138 11.46 24.88 -14.94
N SER A 139 11.68 23.60 -14.66
CA SER A 139 12.94 22.90 -14.94
C SER A 139 13.40 23.09 -16.38
N PRO A 140 14.72 23.20 -16.65
CA PRO A 140 15.24 23.43 -18.00
C PRO A 140 14.71 22.43 -19.01
N GLY A 141 14.20 22.93 -20.15
CA GLY A 141 13.63 22.09 -21.21
C GLY A 141 12.17 21.69 -21.02
N VAL A 142 11.53 22.06 -19.91
CA VAL A 142 10.07 21.95 -19.73
C VAL A 142 9.40 23.23 -20.24
N ASN A 143 8.44 23.08 -21.14
CA ASN A 143 7.64 24.17 -21.71
C ASN A 143 6.36 24.40 -20.91
N GLU A 144 5.67 23.32 -20.56
CA GLU A 144 4.40 23.35 -19.84
C GLU A 144 4.35 22.20 -18.83
N LEU A 145 3.75 22.45 -17.66
CA LEU A 145 3.53 21.47 -16.60
C LEU A 145 2.06 21.53 -16.20
N VAL A 146 1.38 20.39 -16.19
CA VAL A 146 -0.01 20.28 -15.76
C VAL A 146 -0.11 19.36 -14.56
N ARG A 147 -0.75 19.85 -13.51
CA ARG A 147 -1.08 19.11 -12.28
C ARG A 147 -2.58 18.96 -12.16
N VAL A 148 -3.02 17.73 -11.93
CA VAL A 148 -4.43 17.36 -11.79
C VAL A 148 -4.64 16.76 -10.41
N TYR A 149 -5.54 17.37 -9.64
CA TYR A 149 -5.93 16.90 -8.32
C TYR A 149 -7.22 16.09 -8.42
N VAL A 150 -7.16 14.82 -8.04
CA VAL A 150 -8.33 13.92 -8.04
C VAL A 150 -8.66 13.52 -6.62
N ALA A 151 -9.88 13.81 -6.19
CA ALA A 151 -10.39 13.43 -4.87
C ALA A 151 -11.26 12.17 -4.95
N LYS A 152 -11.03 11.24 -4.04
CA LYS A 152 -11.84 10.02 -3.86
C LYS A 152 -12.39 9.98 -2.44
N LYS A 153 -13.72 9.90 -2.32
CA LYS A 153 -14.36 9.56 -1.04
C LYS A 153 -14.27 8.06 -0.85
N ARG A 154 -13.53 7.62 0.17
CA ARG A 154 -13.31 6.21 0.50
C ARG A 154 -14.13 5.84 1.72
N LYS A 155 -15.22 5.12 1.49
CA LYS A 155 -15.97 4.44 2.55
C LYS A 155 -15.10 3.34 3.17
N ILE A 156 -15.51 2.82 4.33
CA ILE A 156 -14.85 1.67 4.94
C ILE A 156 -15.20 0.40 4.15
N ALA A 157 -14.19 -0.42 3.86
CA ALA A 157 -14.35 -1.65 3.08
C ALA A 157 -13.75 -2.86 3.81
N GLU A 158 -14.15 -4.07 3.38
CA GLU A 158 -13.47 -5.32 3.79
C GLU A 158 -12.00 -5.26 3.31
N GLY A 159 -11.06 -5.58 4.19
CA GLY A 159 -9.62 -5.42 3.95
C GLY A 159 -9.01 -4.13 4.50
N ASP A 160 -9.82 -3.12 4.87
CA ASP A 160 -9.31 -1.92 5.54
C ASP A 160 -8.85 -2.24 6.96
N LYS A 161 -7.78 -1.57 7.41
CA LYS A 161 -7.21 -1.77 8.74
C LYS A 161 -7.75 -0.75 9.75
N LEU A 162 -8.27 -1.25 10.86
CA LEU A 162 -8.68 -0.46 12.02
C LEU A 162 -7.75 -0.70 13.21
N ALA A 163 -7.68 0.28 14.11
CA ALA A 163 -6.93 0.13 15.35
C ALA A 163 -7.56 0.90 16.51
N GLY A 164 -7.56 0.31 17.70
CA GLY A 164 -7.78 1.04 18.94
C GLY A 164 -6.52 1.70 19.46
N ARG A 165 -6.67 2.57 20.46
CA ARG A 165 -5.56 3.30 21.09
C ARG A 165 -4.61 2.39 21.88
N HIS A 166 -5.06 1.19 22.24
CA HIS A 166 -4.32 0.22 23.05
C HIS A 166 -3.57 -0.83 22.20
N GLY A 167 -3.31 -0.54 20.93
CA GLY A 167 -2.52 -1.40 20.04
C GLY A 167 -3.28 -2.62 19.52
N ASN A 168 -4.59 -2.75 19.77
CA ASN A 168 -5.45 -3.72 19.13
C ASN A 168 -5.67 -3.30 17.66
N LYS A 169 -4.88 -3.87 16.76
CA LYS A 169 -4.94 -3.63 15.32
C LYS A 169 -5.57 -4.82 14.64
N GLY A 170 -6.40 -4.59 13.64
CA GLY A 170 -7.07 -5.65 12.91
C GLY A 170 -7.56 -5.21 11.55
N VAL A 171 -7.73 -6.17 10.65
CA VAL A 171 -8.31 -5.95 9.33
C VAL A 171 -9.79 -6.31 9.37
N ILE A 172 -10.63 -5.54 8.69
CA ILE A 172 -12.05 -5.87 8.57
C ILE A 172 -12.17 -7.10 7.67
N ALA A 173 -12.60 -8.23 8.26
CA ALA A 173 -12.81 -9.47 7.53
C ALA A 173 -14.25 -9.59 7.00
N LYS A 174 -15.22 -8.98 7.70
CA LYS A 174 -16.61 -9.02 7.28
C LYS A 174 -17.36 -7.76 7.67
N ILE A 175 -18.12 -7.22 6.72
CA ILE A 175 -19.19 -6.26 6.99
C ILE A 175 -20.49 -7.05 7.05
N VAL A 176 -21.15 -7.02 8.21
CA VAL A 176 -22.38 -7.79 8.48
C VAL A 176 -23.57 -6.83 8.46
N ASN A 177 -24.69 -7.28 7.89
CA ASN A 177 -25.92 -6.49 7.88
C ASN A 177 -26.38 -6.16 9.30
N GLU A 178 -27.02 -5.01 9.47
CA GLU A 178 -27.44 -4.52 10.79
C GLU A 178 -28.40 -5.49 11.51
N GLU A 179 -29.29 -6.15 10.77
CA GLU A 179 -30.24 -7.13 11.29
C GLU A 179 -29.60 -8.42 11.81
N ASP A 180 -28.42 -8.78 11.28
CA ASP A 180 -27.70 -9.99 11.65
C ASP A 180 -26.70 -9.75 12.80
N MET A 181 -26.42 -8.48 13.10
CA MET A 181 -25.51 -8.11 14.18
C MET A 181 -26.10 -8.50 15.56
N PRO A 182 -25.25 -8.90 16.51
CA PRO A 182 -25.68 -9.04 17.89
C PRO A 182 -26.29 -7.75 18.42
N PHE A 183 -27.42 -7.84 19.09
CA PHE A 183 -28.15 -6.68 19.60
C PHE A 183 -28.45 -6.80 21.10
N LEU A 184 -28.64 -5.64 21.74
CA LEU A 184 -28.91 -5.47 23.16
C LEU A 184 -30.39 -5.72 23.50
N GLU A 185 -30.71 -5.81 24.80
CA GLU A 185 -32.08 -5.98 25.29
C GLU A 185 -33.03 -4.83 24.88
N ASP A 186 -32.48 -3.64 24.59
CA ASP A 186 -33.22 -2.48 24.07
C ASP A 186 -33.42 -2.49 22.53
N GLY A 187 -32.90 -3.51 21.85
CA GLY A 187 -32.95 -3.64 20.38
C GLY A 187 -31.79 -3.00 19.64
N THR A 188 -30.88 -2.29 20.33
CA THR A 188 -29.75 -1.62 19.68
C THR A 188 -28.70 -2.64 19.21
N PRO A 189 -28.36 -2.69 17.91
CA PRO A 189 -27.29 -3.56 17.40
C PRO A 189 -25.91 -3.02 17.77
N VAL A 190 -24.93 -3.91 17.90
CA VAL A 190 -23.52 -3.50 18.09
C VAL A 190 -22.88 -3.12 16.76
N ASP A 191 -21.93 -2.17 16.80
CA ASP A 191 -21.26 -1.67 15.59
C ASP A 191 -20.03 -2.48 15.20
N LEU A 192 -19.34 -3.07 16.17
CA LEU A 192 -18.04 -3.68 15.96
C LEU A 192 -17.83 -4.84 16.96
N ILE A 193 -17.32 -5.97 16.47
CA ILE A 193 -17.10 -7.18 17.28
C ILE A 193 -15.62 -7.53 17.31
N LEU A 194 -14.99 -7.36 18.46
CA LEU A 194 -13.59 -7.76 18.71
C LEU A 194 -13.49 -9.16 19.31
N ASN A 195 -12.47 -9.90 18.88
CA ASN A 195 -12.13 -11.20 19.42
C ASN A 195 -11.48 -11.07 20.80
N PRO A 196 -12.00 -11.74 21.85
CA PRO A 196 -11.39 -11.68 23.17
C PRO A 196 -10.04 -12.39 23.25
N LEU A 197 -9.71 -13.31 22.33
CA LEU A 197 -8.46 -14.08 22.37
C LEU A 197 -7.21 -13.19 22.20
N GLY A 198 -7.34 -12.05 21.53
CA GLY A 198 -6.24 -11.12 21.30
C GLY A 198 -5.88 -10.22 22.50
N VAL A 199 -6.64 -10.28 23.60
CA VAL A 199 -6.44 -9.40 24.77
C VAL A 199 -5.48 -10.01 25.81
N PRO A 200 -5.64 -11.27 26.28
CA PRO A 200 -4.79 -11.82 27.33
C PRO A 200 -3.31 -11.92 26.92
N SER A 201 -3.03 -12.32 25.68
CA SER A 201 -1.66 -12.49 25.18
C SER A 201 -0.91 -11.16 25.00
N ARG A 202 -1.64 -10.05 24.81
CA ARG A 202 -1.08 -8.72 24.57
C ARG A 202 -1.00 -7.83 25.80
N MET A 203 -1.58 -8.27 26.93
CA MET A 203 -1.61 -7.53 28.19
C MET A 203 -2.16 -6.09 28.09
N ASN A 204 -3.00 -5.81 27.09
CA ASN A 204 -3.58 -4.50 26.82
C ASN A 204 -4.99 -4.36 27.42
N ILE A 205 -5.09 -4.55 28.74
CA ILE A 205 -6.35 -4.50 29.50
C ILE A 205 -7.02 -3.12 29.45
N GLY A 206 -6.26 -2.06 29.18
CA GLY A 206 -6.77 -0.69 29.05
C GLY A 206 -7.96 -0.58 28.09
N GLN A 207 -7.99 -1.36 27.01
CA GLN A 207 -9.13 -1.35 26.08
C GLN A 207 -10.44 -1.83 26.72
N ILE A 208 -10.37 -2.74 27.69
CA ILE A 208 -11.54 -3.24 28.42
C ILE A 208 -12.03 -2.18 29.42
N LEU A 209 -11.10 -1.50 30.10
CA LEU A 209 -11.42 -0.38 30.98
C LEU A 209 -12.03 0.79 30.20
N GLU A 210 -11.48 1.10 29.02
CA GLU A 210 -12.05 2.07 28.08
C GLU A 210 -13.47 1.67 27.68
N THR A 211 -13.70 0.41 27.34
CA THR A 211 -15.02 -0.10 26.94
C THR A 211 -16.05 0.11 28.06
N HIS A 212 -15.68 -0.21 29.30
CA HIS A 212 -16.55 -0.06 30.47
C HIS A 212 -16.84 1.42 30.80
N LEU A 213 -15.79 2.24 30.90
CA LEU A 213 -15.95 3.67 31.20
C LEU A 213 -16.70 4.39 30.06
N GLY A 214 -16.43 3.99 28.82
CA GLY A 214 -17.10 4.49 27.62
C GLY A 214 -18.61 4.24 27.64
N TRP A 215 -19.07 3.13 28.21
CA TRP A 215 -20.50 2.89 28.44
C TRP A 215 -21.12 3.92 29.37
N ALA A 216 -20.51 4.12 30.55
CA ALA A 216 -20.98 5.10 31.54
C ALA A 216 -20.96 6.53 30.97
N ALA A 217 -19.92 6.88 30.23
CA ALA A 217 -19.76 8.15 29.56
C ALA A 217 -20.82 8.39 28.48
N ALA A 218 -21.04 7.43 27.58
CA ALA A 218 -22.03 7.53 26.50
C ALA A 218 -23.47 7.63 27.02
N ARG A 219 -23.76 7.02 28.18
CA ARG A 219 -25.08 7.06 28.82
C ARG A 219 -25.23 8.18 29.87
N GLY A 220 -24.30 9.14 29.92
CA GLY A 220 -24.47 10.40 30.66
C GLY A 220 -24.34 10.32 32.18
N VAL A 221 -23.69 9.29 32.73
CA VAL A 221 -23.48 9.15 34.19
C VAL A 221 -22.74 10.33 34.80
N PHE A 222 -21.84 10.94 34.03
CA PHE A 222 -21.00 12.07 34.45
C PHE A 222 -21.59 13.44 34.12
N SER A 223 -22.85 13.50 33.66
CA SER A 223 -23.51 14.77 33.34
C SER A 223 -23.81 15.57 34.61
N GLU A 224 -23.26 16.77 34.72
CA GLU A 224 -23.45 17.67 35.88
C GLU A 224 -24.88 18.26 35.93
N ASP A 225 -25.56 18.36 34.79
CA ASP A 225 -26.86 19.03 34.66
C ASP A 225 -28.07 18.08 34.82
N GLY A 226 -27.84 16.79 35.06
CA GLY A 226 -28.90 15.80 35.19
C GLY A 226 -29.69 15.55 33.89
N GLU A 227 -29.18 16.01 32.74
CA GLU A 227 -29.68 15.62 31.42
C GLU A 227 -29.34 14.14 31.19
N ARG A 228 -30.36 13.29 31.39
CA ARG A 228 -30.26 11.83 31.49
C ARG A 228 -29.84 11.10 30.20
N ASN A 229 -29.55 11.81 29.12
CA ASN A 229 -29.41 11.23 27.77
C ASN A 229 -28.28 11.83 26.92
N GLY A 230 -27.34 12.58 27.50
CA GLY A 230 -26.21 13.17 26.78
C GLY A 230 -24.91 12.38 26.96
N ALA A 231 -24.23 12.02 25.88
CA ALA A 231 -22.87 11.49 25.96
C ALA A 231 -21.94 12.53 26.57
N THR A 232 -21.31 12.19 27.71
CA THR A 232 -20.41 13.10 28.43
C THR A 232 -18.97 12.68 28.18
N PRO A 233 -18.14 13.49 27.50
CA PRO A 233 -16.74 13.15 27.30
C PRO A 233 -16.02 13.15 28.65
N VAL A 234 -15.27 12.09 28.93
CA VAL A 234 -14.47 11.94 30.16
C VAL A 234 -13.00 11.99 29.81
N ALA A 235 -12.22 12.69 30.63
CA ALA A 235 -10.77 12.73 30.52
C ALA A 235 -10.14 11.86 31.60
N THR A 236 -9.38 10.84 31.18
CA THR A 236 -8.57 9.98 32.04
C THR A 236 -7.12 10.29 31.76
N ALA A 237 -6.46 11.04 32.67
CA ALA A 237 -5.06 11.41 32.52
C ALA A 237 -4.17 10.16 32.52
N VAL A 238 -3.03 10.24 31.83
CA VAL A 238 -2.05 9.15 31.83
C VAL A 238 -1.45 9.05 33.24
N PHE A 239 -1.47 7.85 33.83
CA PHE A 239 -0.99 7.52 35.18
C PHE A 239 -1.78 8.09 36.38
N ASP A 240 -2.58 9.14 36.20
CA ASP A 240 -3.38 9.79 37.26
C ASP A 240 -4.89 9.77 36.98
N GLY A 241 -5.32 8.97 36.01
CA GLY A 241 -6.71 8.87 35.61
C GLY A 241 -7.56 7.93 36.48
N ALA A 242 -8.81 7.73 36.05
CA ALA A 242 -9.77 6.82 36.66
C ALA A 242 -9.16 5.45 37.01
N SER A 243 -9.30 5.07 38.27
CA SER A 243 -8.92 3.75 38.78
C SER A 243 -9.96 2.70 38.39
N PRO A 244 -9.64 1.39 38.48
CA PRO A 244 -10.64 0.33 38.29
C PRO A 244 -11.84 0.45 39.24
N GLU A 245 -11.65 1.04 40.42
CA GLU A 245 -12.71 1.29 41.39
C GLU A 245 -13.68 2.36 40.89
N ASP A 246 -13.17 3.45 40.33
CA ASP A 246 -13.99 4.53 39.76
C ASP A 246 -14.82 4.03 38.56
N VAL A 247 -14.23 3.17 37.71
CA VAL A 247 -14.94 2.57 36.56
C VAL A 247 -16.07 1.65 37.02
N ASP A 248 -15.82 0.87 38.08
CA ASP A 248 -16.80 -0.02 38.68
C ASP A 248 -17.97 0.75 39.31
N ASP A 249 -17.65 1.80 40.08
CA ASP A 249 -18.65 2.67 40.71
C ASP A 249 -19.48 3.43 39.66
N ALA A 250 -18.88 3.87 38.54
CA ALA A 250 -19.60 4.49 37.44
C ALA A 250 -20.65 3.56 36.78
N LEU A 251 -20.31 2.28 36.60
CA LEU A 251 -21.26 1.29 36.06
C LEU A 251 -22.40 0.98 37.05
N ILE A 252 -22.08 0.91 38.34
CA ILE A 252 -23.08 0.73 39.40
C ILE A 252 -24.02 1.94 39.45
N GLU A 253 -23.47 3.14 39.38
CA GLU A 253 -24.24 4.38 39.39
C GLU A 253 -25.18 4.46 38.19
N TRP A 254 -24.71 4.09 37.00
CA TRP A 254 -25.57 3.95 35.82
C TRP A 254 -26.77 3.02 36.08
N THR A 255 -26.52 1.87 36.70
CA THR A 255 -27.55 0.85 36.98
C THR A 255 -28.59 1.39 37.97
N LYS A 256 -28.17 2.18 38.96
CA LYS A 256 -29.08 2.83 39.91
C LYS A 256 -29.91 3.93 39.28
N GLN A 257 -29.31 4.70 38.36
CA GLN A 257 -29.99 5.80 37.68
C GLN A 257 -31.02 5.32 36.65
N ASN A 258 -30.89 4.07 36.17
CA ASN A 258 -31.73 3.50 35.11
C ASN A 258 -32.45 2.21 35.55
N PRO A 259 -33.34 2.25 36.57
CA PRO A 259 -34.01 1.05 37.07
C PRO A 259 -35.05 0.47 36.10
N ASP A 260 -35.58 1.28 35.18
CA ASP A 260 -36.57 0.87 34.18
C ASP A 260 -35.94 0.42 32.85
N SER A 261 -34.61 0.48 32.74
CA SER A 261 -33.89 0.05 31.54
C SER A 261 -33.98 -1.46 31.38
N PRO A 262 -34.23 -1.97 30.16
CA PRO A 262 -34.22 -3.41 29.91
C PRO A 262 -32.81 -4.00 30.05
N ILE A 263 -31.77 -3.17 30.00
CA ILE A 263 -30.37 -3.56 30.09
C ILE A 263 -29.95 -3.66 31.56
N ASP A 264 -29.56 -4.85 32.00
CA ASP A 264 -29.14 -5.13 33.38
C ASP A 264 -27.69 -5.66 33.50
N PHE A 265 -26.84 -4.87 34.17
CA PHE A 265 -25.50 -5.32 34.57
C PHE A 265 -25.57 -6.19 35.81
N HIS A 266 -24.81 -7.29 35.80
CA HIS A 266 -24.67 -8.08 37.03
C HIS A 266 -23.77 -7.35 38.03
N VAL A 267 -24.37 -6.89 39.13
CA VAL A 267 -23.70 -6.22 40.26
C VAL A 267 -23.74 -7.12 41.51
N ASP A 268 -22.56 -7.38 42.09
CA ASP A 268 -22.38 -8.13 43.33
C ASP A 268 -21.61 -7.28 44.36
N MET A 269 -22.36 -6.67 45.27
CA MET A 269 -21.83 -5.79 46.32
C MET A 269 -20.95 -6.53 47.35
N LYS A 270 -20.94 -7.87 47.35
CA LYS A 270 -20.07 -8.65 48.24
C LYS A 270 -18.62 -8.71 47.76
N ARG A 271 -18.37 -8.34 46.50
CA ARG A 271 -17.02 -8.34 45.93
C ARG A 271 -16.23 -7.09 46.35
N PRO A 272 -14.88 -7.16 46.31
CA PRO A 272 -14.02 -6.00 46.52
C PRO A 272 -14.36 -4.86 45.54
N ALA A 273 -14.07 -3.62 45.94
CA ALA A 273 -14.17 -2.46 45.06
C ALA A 273 -13.34 -2.67 43.78
N GLY A 274 -13.84 -2.16 42.65
CA GLY A 274 -13.24 -2.39 41.33
C GLY A 274 -13.57 -3.73 40.69
N ARG A 275 -14.43 -4.55 41.31
CA ARG A 275 -14.86 -5.88 40.81
C ARG A 275 -16.33 -6.21 41.13
N ARG A 276 -17.12 -5.23 41.55
CA ARG A 276 -18.53 -5.44 41.95
C ARG A 276 -19.42 -5.58 40.72
N CYS A 277 -19.19 -4.81 39.68
CA CYS A 277 -19.85 -4.88 38.38
C CYS A 277 -18.99 -5.64 37.37
N SER A 278 -19.63 -6.54 36.63
CA SER A 278 -18.93 -7.33 35.60
C SER A 278 -18.67 -6.59 34.29
N GLY A 279 -19.41 -5.50 34.01
CA GLY A 279 -19.39 -4.81 32.70
C GLY A 279 -19.93 -5.67 31.54
N LYS A 280 -20.66 -6.76 31.85
CA LYS A 280 -21.20 -7.70 30.86
C LYS A 280 -22.72 -7.59 30.77
N LEU A 281 -23.21 -7.59 29.53
CA LEU A 281 -24.62 -7.50 29.17
C LEU A 281 -25.09 -8.77 28.47
N ARG A 282 -26.40 -8.98 28.46
CA ARG A 282 -27.01 -10.03 27.64
C ARG A 282 -27.15 -9.52 26.21
N LEU A 283 -26.66 -10.31 25.27
CA LEU A 283 -26.83 -10.06 23.83
C LEU A 283 -27.74 -11.13 23.22
N PHE A 284 -28.40 -10.77 22.14
CA PHE A 284 -29.20 -11.65 21.31
C PHE A 284 -28.55 -11.79 19.94
N ASN A 285 -28.66 -12.98 19.37
CA ASN A 285 -28.19 -13.24 18.01
C ASN A 285 -29.18 -12.63 17.01
N GLY A 286 -28.71 -11.75 16.12
CA GLY A 286 -29.54 -11.12 15.09
C GLY A 286 -30.23 -12.12 14.16
N LYS A 287 -29.54 -13.22 13.80
CA LYS A 287 -30.07 -14.22 12.87
C LYS A 287 -31.16 -15.10 13.45
N SER A 288 -31.06 -15.47 14.73
CA SER A 288 -31.97 -16.43 15.37
C SER A 288 -32.94 -15.79 16.37
N GLY A 289 -32.64 -14.58 16.84
CA GLY A 289 -33.34 -13.92 17.95
C GLY A 289 -33.10 -14.58 19.31
N ALA A 290 -32.30 -15.64 19.39
CA ALA A 290 -32.01 -16.33 20.65
C ALA A 290 -30.95 -15.56 21.46
N PRO A 291 -31.07 -15.51 22.79
CA PRO A 291 -30.03 -14.96 23.64
C PRO A 291 -28.76 -15.81 23.58
N TYR A 292 -27.57 -15.18 23.62
CA TYR A 292 -26.32 -15.91 23.81
C TYR A 292 -26.24 -16.56 25.20
N ASP A 293 -25.56 -17.70 25.30
CA ASP A 293 -25.48 -18.51 26.53
C ASP A 293 -24.84 -17.75 27.71
N ASN A 294 -23.87 -16.89 27.43
CA ASN A 294 -23.13 -16.12 28.42
C ASN A 294 -23.30 -14.62 28.20
N LYS A 295 -23.28 -13.85 29.30
CA LYS A 295 -23.18 -12.39 29.22
C LYS A 295 -21.82 -11.98 28.61
N ILE A 296 -21.83 -10.93 27.79
CA ILE A 296 -20.69 -10.48 26.98
C ILE A 296 -20.37 -9.03 27.35
N THR A 297 -19.09 -8.66 27.40
CA THR A 297 -18.66 -7.28 27.61
C THR A 297 -19.04 -6.43 26.40
N VAL A 298 -19.81 -5.36 26.64
CA VAL A 298 -20.26 -4.41 25.62
C VAL A 298 -20.04 -3.00 26.17
N GLY A 299 -19.64 -2.09 25.30
CA GLY A 299 -19.31 -0.72 25.66
C GLY A 299 -18.92 0.09 24.44
N TYR A 300 -18.47 1.32 24.67
CA TYR A 300 -17.98 2.20 23.61
C TYR A 300 -16.45 2.24 23.66
N MET A 301 -15.83 2.04 22.51
CA MET A 301 -14.37 2.08 22.34
C MET A 301 -14.03 3.02 21.19
N TYR A 302 -12.95 3.78 21.33
CA TYR A 302 -12.46 4.67 20.28
C TYR A 302 -11.58 3.91 19.29
N ILE A 303 -12.04 3.81 18.04
CA ILE A 303 -11.38 3.08 16.95
C ILE A 303 -11.02 4.05 15.82
N LEU A 304 -9.79 3.92 15.33
CA LEU A 304 -9.24 4.71 14.24
C LEU A 304 -9.20 3.88 12.95
N LYS A 305 -9.53 4.52 11.82
CA LYS A 305 -9.24 3.99 10.48
C LYS A 305 -7.80 4.35 10.12
N LEU A 306 -6.96 3.33 9.87
CA LEU A 306 -5.56 3.55 9.51
C LEU A 306 -5.41 3.80 8.01
N LEU A 307 -4.32 4.47 7.63
CA LEU A 307 -3.90 4.63 6.22
C LEU A 307 -3.28 3.32 5.67
N HIS A 308 -3.99 2.22 5.88
CA HIS A 308 -3.69 0.91 5.31
C HIS A 308 -4.98 0.35 4.75
N LEU A 309 -5.33 0.86 3.57
CA LEU A 309 -6.57 0.57 2.88
C LEU A 309 -6.35 -0.49 1.82
N VAL A 310 -7.35 -1.33 1.58
CA VAL A 310 -7.23 -2.42 0.62
C VAL A 310 -7.04 -1.90 -0.81
N ASP A 311 -7.72 -0.80 -1.16
CA ASP A 311 -7.64 -0.15 -2.47
C ASP A 311 -6.19 0.23 -2.85
N ASP A 312 -5.39 0.64 -1.86
CA ASP A 312 -3.99 1.02 -2.09
C ASP A 312 -3.08 -0.20 -2.19
N LYS A 313 -3.43 -1.31 -1.54
CA LYS A 313 -2.58 -2.50 -1.41
C LYS A 313 -2.85 -3.58 -2.44
N ILE A 314 -4.05 -3.62 -3.02
CA ILE A 314 -4.34 -4.57 -4.08
C ILE A 314 -3.52 -4.25 -5.32
N HIS A 315 -2.83 -5.26 -5.84
CA HIS A 315 -2.01 -5.19 -7.03
C HIS A 315 -2.01 -6.54 -7.73
N ALA A 316 -2.15 -6.51 -9.06
CA ALA A 316 -2.07 -7.68 -9.89
C ALA A 316 -1.39 -7.31 -11.21
N ARG A 317 -0.59 -8.24 -11.74
CA ARG A 317 0.14 -8.09 -12.99
C ARG A 317 -0.03 -9.36 -13.82
N SER A 318 -0.38 -9.19 -15.09
CA SER A 318 -0.26 -10.24 -16.11
C SER A 318 1.07 -10.08 -16.84
N THR A 319 1.21 -9.03 -17.63
CA THR A 319 2.43 -8.56 -18.29
C THR A 319 2.68 -7.12 -17.91
N GLY A 320 3.89 -6.61 -18.15
CA GLY A 320 4.24 -5.26 -17.73
C GLY A 320 5.66 -4.89 -18.14
N PRO A 321 6.18 -3.76 -17.64
CA PRO A 321 7.53 -3.32 -17.96
C PRO A 321 8.59 -4.22 -17.32
N TYR A 322 9.77 -4.19 -17.93
CA TYR A 322 10.94 -4.97 -17.57
C TYR A 322 12.16 -4.06 -17.39
N SER A 323 13.10 -4.49 -16.55
CA SER A 323 14.39 -3.82 -16.40
C SER A 323 15.19 -3.93 -17.68
N LEU A 324 15.89 -2.85 -18.04
CA LEU A 324 16.74 -2.79 -19.24
C LEU A 324 17.88 -3.81 -19.19
N VAL A 325 18.48 -3.98 -18.02
CA VAL A 325 19.70 -4.80 -17.86
C VAL A 325 19.34 -6.26 -17.62
N THR A 326 18.60 -6.54 -16.55
CA THR A 326 18.31 -7.92 -16.13
C THR A 326 17.15 -8.56 -16.89
N GLN A 327 16.39 -7.77 -17.67
CA GLN A 327 15.16 -8.21 -18.34
C GLN A 327 14.07 -8.78 -17.41
N GLN A 328 14.22 -8.60 -16.09
CA GLN A 328 13.24 -9.02 -15.09
C GLN A 328 12.09 -8.02 -14.98
N PRO A 329 10.88 -8.48 -14.58
CA PRO A 329 9.77 -7.60 -14.21
C PRO A 329 10.23 -6.50 -13.24
N LEU A 330 9.87 -5.24 -13.52
CA LEU A 330 10.11 -4.14 -12.56
C LEU A 330 9.41 -4.41 -11.22
N GLY A 331 9.85 -3.74 -10.15
CA GLY A 331 9.23 -3.85 -8.83
C GLY A 331 8.23 -2.72 -8.56
N GLY A 332 7.29 -2.97 -7.63
CA GLY A 332 6.41 -1.93 -7.10
C GLY A 332 5.14 -1.65 -7.91
N LYS A 333 4.06 -1.29 -7.20
CA LYS A 333 2.72 -1.06 -7.79
C LYS A 333 2.71 0.09 -8.79
N ALA A 334 3.39 1.20 -8.49
CA ALA A 334 3.43 2.38 -9.35
C ALA A 334 4.01 2.09 -10.76
N GLN A 335 4.91 1.11 -10.87
CA GLN A 335 5.54 0.71 -12.13
C GLN A 335 4.86 -0.51 -12.78
N PHE A 336 3.68 -0.94 -12.31
CA PHE A 336 3.07 -2.21 -12.73
C PHE A 336 4.03 -3.40 -12.55
N GLY A 337 4.74 -3.41 -11.41
CA GLY A 337 5.78 -4.36 -11.13
C GLY A 337 5.29 -5.79 -10.85
N GLY A 338 6.18 -6.76 -11.01
CA GLY A 338 5.95 -8.14 -10.60
C GLY A 338 6.11 -8.32 -9.08
N GLN A 339 5.59 -9.42 -8.55
CA GLN A 339 5.90 -9.84 -7.19
C GLN A 339 7.28 -10.49 -7.15
N ARG A 340 8.10 -10.14 -6.16
CA ARG A 340 9.40 -10.79 -5.96
C ARG A 340 9.18 -12.23 -5.51
N PHE A 341 9.75 -13.16 -6.27
CA PHE A 341 9.90 -14.54 -5.87
C PHE A 341 11.33 -14.71 -5.33
N GLY A 342 11.47 -14.72 -4.00
CA GLY A 342 12.76 -14.71 -3.33
C GLY A 342 13.34 -16.11 -3.12
N GLU A 343 14.55 -16.14 -2.55
CA GLU A 343 15.27 -17.38 -2.26
C GLU A 343 14.49 -18.30 -1.30
N MET A 344 13.80 -17.73 -0.31
CA MET A 344 12.97 -18.51 0.61
C MET A 344 11.78 -19.17 -0.10
N GLU A 345 11.16 -18.48 -1.07
CA GLU A 345 10.08 -19.06 -1.87
C GLU A 345 10.59 -20.12 -2.87
N VAL A 346 11.81 -19.95 -3.39
CA VAL A 346 12.50 -20.98 -4.19
C VAL A 346 12.66 -22.26 -3.38
N TRP A 347 13.22 -22.17 -2.16
CA TRP A 347 13.38 -23.33 -1.27
C TRP A 347 12.04 -24.00 -0.96
N ALA A 348 10.96 -23.23 -0.84
CA ALA A 348 9.63 -23.79 -0.64
C ALA A 348 9.22 -24.69 -1.83
N LEU A 349 9.39 -24.24 -3.08
CA LEU A 349 9.08 -25.05 -4.25
C LEU A 349 10.01 -26.26 -4.43
N GLU A 350 11.30 -26.10 -4.10
CA GLU A 350 12.26 -27.21 -4.08
C GLU A 350 11.84 -28.29 -3.08
N ALA A 351 11.44 -27.90 -1.87
CA ALA A 351 10.96 -28.83 -0.84
C ALA A 351 9.70 -29.60 -1.27
N TYR A 352 8.82 -28.97 -2.07
CA TYR A 352 7.67 -29.65 -2.67
C TYR A 352 8.03 -30.56 -3.86
N GLY A 353 9.25 -30.47 -4.40
CA GLY A 353 9.62 -31.15 -5.64
C GLY A 353 8.91 -30.58 -6.87
N ALA A 354 8.47 -29.31 -6.81
CA ALA A 354 7.71 -28.64 -7.86
C ALA A 354 8.64 -28.10 -8.97
N ALA A 355 9.40 -29.00 -9.62
CA ALA A 355 10.47 -28.65 -10.56
C ALA A 355 9.99 -27.76 -11.72
N TYR A 356 8.90 -28.13 -12.40
CA TYR A 356 8.36 -27.36 -13.51
C TYR A 356 7.83 -25.99 -13.08
N THR A 357 7.16 -25.90 -11.92
CA THR A 357 6.67 -24.62 -11.40
C THR A 357 7.82 -23.69 -11.04
N LEU A 358 8.88 -24.23 -10.44
CA LEU A 358 10.08 -23.45 -10.13
C LEU A 358 10.78 -22.98 -11.42
N GLN A 359 10.95 -23.87 -12.40
CA GLN A 359 11.51 -23.52 -13.70
C GLN A 359 10.69 -22.41 -14.36
N GLU A 360 9.36 -22.51 -14.34
CA GLU A 360 8.45 -21.51 -14.90
C GLU A 360 8.62 -20.12 -14.26
N MET A 361 8.75 -20.06 -12.92
CA MET A 361 8.97 -18.82 -12.18
C MET A 361 10.32 -18.17 -12.51
N LEU A 362 11.35 -18.98 -12.71
CA LEU A 362 12.72 -18.52 -13.01
C LEU A 362 12.97 -18.21 -14.50
N THR A 363 12.03 -18.53 -15.39
CA THR A 363 12.21 -18.39 -16.85
C THR A 363 11.08 -17.56 -17.47
N ILE A 364 10.04 -18.21 -17.99
CA ILE A 364 8.98 -17.60 -18.83
C ILE A 364 8.14 -16.55 -18.10
N LYS A 365 8.10 -16.58 -16.75
CA LYS A 365 7.42 -15.56 -15.93
C LYS A 365 8.34 -14.40 -15.52
N SER A 366 9.62 -14.47 -15.84
CA SER A 366 10.64 -13.50 -15.44
C SER A 366 11.41 -12.96 -16.65
N ASP A 367 12.58 -13.51 -16.92
CA ASP A 367 13.64 -12.97 -17.77
C ASP A 367 14.00 -13.85 -18.97
N ASP A 368 13.25 -14.93 -19.22
CA ASP A 368 13.29 -15.62 -20.51
C ASP A 368 12.55 -14.76 -21.55
N THR A 369 13.33 -13.98 -22.30
CA THR A 369 12.83 -12.96 -23.22
C THR A 369 12.06 -13.56 -24.40
N VAL A 370 12.49 -14.70 -24.94
CA VAL A 370 11.81 -15.42 -26.02
C VAL A 370 10.65 -16.25 -25.46
N GLY A 371 10.90 -16.98 -24.38
CA GLY A 371 9.96 -17.91 -23.79
C GLY A 371 8.72 -17.19 -23.24
N ARG A 372 8.86 -16.01 -22.62
CA ARG A 372 7.70 -15.24 -22.13
C ARG A 372 6.76 -14.79 -23.25
N VAL A 373 7.32 -14.43 -24.40
CA VAL A 373 6.59 -13.96 -25.58
C VAL A 373 5.83 -15.14 -26.21
N LYS A 374 6.51 -16.26 -26.44
CA LYS A 374 5.91 -17.52 -26.92
C LYS A 374 4.88 -18.07 -25.93
N ALA A 375 5.11 -17.95 -24.62
CA ALA A 375 4.16 -18.38 -23.60
C ALA A 375 2.86 -17.57 -23.65
N TYR A 376 2.95 -16.26 -23.81
CA TYR A 376 1.77 -15.41 -23.98
C TYR A 376 0.98 -15.79 -25.24
N GLU A 377 1.67 -16.02 -26.35
CA GLU A 377 1.06 -16.46 -27.60
C GLU A 377 0.35 -17.82 -27.46
N ALA A 378 1.02 -18.80 -26.85
CA ALA A 378 0.46 -20.12 -26.59
C ALA A 378 -0.82 -20.03 -25.74
N ILE A 379 -0.82 -19.18 -24.70
CA ILE A 379 -2.00 -18.95 -23.86
C ILE A 379 -3.17 -18.38 -24.68
N VAL A 380 -2.91 -17.39 -25.55
CA VAL A 380 -3.94 -16.79 -26.42
C VAL A 380 -4.48 -17.80 -27.44
N LYS A 381 -3.62 -18.67 -27.99
CA LYS A 381 -4.01 -19.74 -28.92
C LYS A 381 -4.66 -20.94 -28.24
N GLY A 382 -4.56 -21.06 -26.92
CA GLY A 382 -4.99 -22.25 -26.18
C GLY A 382 -4.08 -23.47 -26.43
N GLU A 383 -2.83 -23.23 -26.81
CA GLU A 383 -1.80 -24.24 -27.03
C GLU A 383 -0.98 -24.47 -25.75
N ASN A 384 -0.23 -25.58 -25.70
CA ASN A 384 0.67 -25.83 -24.58
C ASN A 384 1.88 -24.88 -24.66
N ILE A 385 2.32 -24.43 -23.49
CA ILE A 385 3.50 -23.59 -23.34
C ILE A 385 4.75 -24.38 -23.80
N ALA A 386 5.59 -23.73 -24.61
CA ALA A 386 6.84 -24.29 -25.10
C ALA A 386 7.85 -24.51 -23.96
N GLU A 387 8.87 -25.33 -24.22
CA GLU A 387 9.96 -25.50 -23.26
C GLU A 387 10.72 -24.18 -23.05
N PRO A 388 11.04 -23.81 -21.79
CA PRO A 388 11.77 -22.59 -21.49
C PRO A 388 13.18 -22.57 -22.08
N SER A 389 13.66 -21.36 -22.42
CA SER A 389 15.01 -21.12 -22.89
C SER A 389 15.94 -20.66 -21.74
N ILE A 390 17.16 -20.23 -22.07
CA ILE A 390 18.15 -19.77 -21.10
C ILE A 390 17.74 -18.39 -20.55
N PRO A 391 17.65 -18.21 -19.21
CA PRO A 391 17.38 -16.91 -18.60
C PRO A 391 18.37 -15.83 -19.02
N GLU A 392 17.89 -14.60 -19.25
CA GLU A 392 18.77 -13.50 -19.62
C GLU A 392 19.73 -13.13 -18.48
N SER A 393 19.31 -13.26 -17.22
CA SER A 393 20.20 -13.04 -16.06
C SER A 393 21.43 -13.94 -16.07
N PHE A 394 21.31 -15.18 -16.57
CA PHE A 394 22.45 -16.08 -16.70
C PHE A 394 23.42 -15.60 -17.78
N LYS A 395 22.92 -15.09 -18.91
CA LYS A 395 23.79 -14.51 -19.95
C LYS A 395 24.51 -13.25 -19.44
N VAL A 396 23.80 -12.39 -18.72
CA VAL A 396 24.39 -11.21 -18.08
C VAL A 396 25.50 -11.62 -17.12
N LEU A 397 25.27 -12.63 -16.27
CA LEU A 397 26.30 -13.16 -15.37
C LEU A 397 27.56 -13.64 -16.12
N LEU A 398 27.41 -14.36 -17.23
CA LEU A 398 28.55 -14.80 -18.05
C LEU A 398 29.36 -13.60 -18.56
N LYS A 399 28.69 -12.56 -19.08
CA LYS A 399 29.35 -11.33 -19.56
C LYS A 399 30.02 -10.55 -18.42
N GLU A 400 29.41 -10.51 -17.24
CA GLU A 400 30.00 -9.89 -16.05
C GLU A 400 31.28 -10.62 -15.62
N MET A 401 31.29 -11.96 -15.62
CA MET A 401 32.49 -12.74 -15.33
C MET A 401 33.59 -12.55 -16.40
N GLN A 402 33.22 -12.55 -17.68
CA GLN A 402 34.14 -12.28 -18.79
C GLN A 402 34.77 -10.87 -18.70
N SER A 403 34.02 -9.88 -18.21
CA SER A 403 34.52 -8.52 -17.98
C SER A 403 35.63 -8.47 -16.91
N LEU A 404 35.66 -9.44 -16.00
CA LEU A 404 36.69 -9.63 -14.98
C LEU A 404 37.87 -10.50 -15.46
N ALA A 405 37.94 -10.79 -16.76
CA ALA A 405 38.90 -11.70 -17.38
C ALA A 405 38.83 -13.14 -16.84
N LEU A 406 37.63 -13.57 -16.41
CA LEU A 406 37.33 -14.97 -16.13
C LEU A 406 36.70 -15.59 -17.38
N ASP A 407 37.35 -16.62 -17.90
CA ASP A 407 36.86 -17.39 -19.05
C ASP A 407 35.85 -18.43 -18.58
N VAL A 408 34.61 -18.35 -19.08
CA VAL A 408 33.49 -19.19 -18.67
C VAL A 408 32.75 -19.67 -19.91
N ASP A 409 32.84 -20.96 -20.17
CA ASP A 409 32.20 -21.62 -21.32
C ASP A 409 31.17 -22.65 -20.87
N VAL A 410 30.07 -22.76 -21.62
CA VAL A 410 29.06 -23.80 -21.43
C VAL A 410 29.48 -25.02 -22.24
N LEU A 411 29.71 -26.14 -21.56
CA LEU A 411 30.11 -27.40 -22.20
C LEU A 411 28.91 -28.33 -22.39
N SER A 412 28.83 -28.95 -23.56
CA SER A 412 27.94 -30.09 -23.82
C SER A 412 28.47 -31.37 -23.15
N GLU A 413 27.65 -32.43 -23.11
CA GLU A 413 28.07 -33.74 -22.60
C GLU A 413 29.29 -34.33 -23.34
N GLU A 414 29.50 -33.95 -24.60
CA GLU A 414 30.63 -34.38 -25.43
C GLU A 414 31.91 -33.55 -25.22
N GLY A 415 31.86 -32.56 -24.32
CA GLY A 415 32.98 -31.66 -24.02
C GLY A 415 33.22 -30.60 -25.11
N ALA A 416 32.30 -30.47 -26.06
CA ALA A 416 32.32 -29.38 -27.04
C ALA A 416 31.72 -28.12 -26.41
N GLU A 417 32.37 -26.99 -26.64
CA GLU A 417 31.88 -25.65 -26.28
C GLU A 417 30.58 -25.37 -27.04
N VAL A 418 29.54 -25.01 -26.29
CA VAL A 418 28.27 -24.52 -26.81
C VAL A 418 28.32 -23.01 -26.74
N GLU A 419 28.43 -22.36 -27.89
CA GLU A 419 28.22 -20.92 -27.97
C GLU A 419 26.78 -20.63 -27.53
N VAL A 420 26.63 -19.97 -26.37
CA VAL A 420 25.38 -19.30 -26.00
C VAL A 420 25.24 -18.14 -26.98
N ARG A 421 24.69 -18.43 -28.16
CA ARG A 421 24.53 -17.43 -29.21
C ARG A 421 23.67 -16.29 -28.69
N GLU A 422 24.06 -15.09 -29.06
CA GLU A 422 23.18 -13.93 -29.05
C GLU A 422 22.05 -14.23 -30.03
N GLU A 423 20.98 -14.87 -29.55
CA GLU A 423 19.74 -15.07 -30.29
C GLU A 423 18.97 -13.75 -30.45
N GLU A 424 19.67 -12.68 -30.81
CA GLU A 424 19.07 -11.41 -31.22
C GLU A 424 18.11 -11.65 -32.40
N ASP A 425 18.46 -12.58 -33.31
CA ASP A 425 17.65 -12.92 -34.49
C ASP A 425 16.35 -13.69 -34.18
N GLU A 426 16.27 -14.49 -33.10
CA GLU A 426 15.02 -15.18 -32.71
C GLU A 426 14.11 -14.29 -31.86
N LEU A 427 14.69 -13.41 -31.04
CA LEU A 427 13.96 -12.40 -30.28
C LEU A 427 13.27 -11.38 -31.18
N LEU A 428 13.99 -10.87 -32.18
CA LEU A 428 13.42 -9.98 -33.19
C LEU A 428 12.28 -10.67 -33.93
N ARG A 429 12.44 -11.92 -34.39
CA ARG A 429 11.38 -12.65 -35.10
C ARG A 429 10.16 -12.95 -34.24
N ALA A 430 10.33 -13.36 -32.99
CA ALA A 430 9.21 -13.64 -32.08
C ALA A 430 8.47 -12.37 -31.67
N ALA A 431 9.18 -11.26 -31.46
CA ALA A 431 8.58 -9.96 -31.18
C ALA A 431 7.88 -9.36 -32.41
N GLU A 432 8.45 -9.57 -33.61
CA GLU A 432 7.90 -9.20 -34.92
C GLU A 432 6.60 -9.97 -35.24
N GLU A 433 6.53 -11.28 -34.94
CA GLU A 433 5.30 -12.08 -35.12
C GLU A 433 4.15 -11.64 -34.20
N LEU A 434 4.45 -10.97 -33.08
CA LEU A 434 3.48 -10.56 -32.06
C LEU A 434 3.16 -9.05 -32.04
N GLY A 435 3.81 -8.25 -32.89
CA GLY A 435 3.55 -6.80 -32.96
C GLY A 435 3.91 -6.05 -31.68
N ILE A 436 4.86 -6.57 -30.88
CA ILE A 436 5.34 -5.94 -29.63
C ILE A 436 6.70 -5.30 -29.91
N ASP A 437 6.78 -3.97 -29.82
CA ASP A 437 8.02 -3.21 -30.07
C ASP A 437 9.01 -3.30 -28.88
N LEU A 438 10.00 -4.18 -29.03
CA LEU A 438 11.12 -4.37 -28.11
C LEU A 438 12.40 -3.65 -28.58
N SER A 439 12.31 -2.72 -29.53
CA SER A 439 13.49 -2.00 -30.01
C SER A 439 14.13 -1.18 -28.87
N PRO A 440 15.47 -1.02 -28.84
CA PRO A 440 16.18 -0.24 -27.82
C PRO A 440 15.72 1.23 -27.70
N GLY A 441 14.99 1.74 -28.70
CA GLY A 441 14.37 3.06 -28.71
C GLY A 441 13.03 3.15 -27.99
N SER A 442 12.24 2.06 -27.96
CA SER A 442 10.94 1.99 -27.29
C SER A 442 11.06 2.01 -25.76
N LEU A 443 12.07 1.34 -25.22
CA LEU A 443 12.35 1.28 -23.78
C LEU A 443 12.97 2.59 -23.24
N ARG A 444 13.77 3.30 -24.04
CA ARG A 444 14.34 4.61 -23.66
C ARG A 444 13.31 5.73 -23.55
N ALA A 445 12.16 5.60 -24.22
CA ALA A 445 11.09 6.60 -24.16
C ALA A 445 10.19 6.45 -22.93
N ALA A 446 10.22 5.30 -22.24
CA ALA A 446 9.31 5.01 -21.12
C ALA A 446 9.96 5.17 -19.73
N VAL A 447 11.29 5.15 -19.61
CA VAL A 447 11.97 5.35 -18.32
C VAL A 447 13.28 6.09 -18.54
N ARG A 448 13.29 7.39 -18.23
CA ARG A 448 14.52 8.10 -17.84
C ARG A 448 14.46 8.27 -16.34
N GLU A 449 15.44 7.71 -15.64
CA GLU A 449 15.67 8.04 -14.23
C GLU A 449 16.17 9.49 -14.10
N PRO A 450 15.77 10.20 -13.03
CA PRO A 450 16.36 11.49 -12.69
C PRO A 450 17.85 11.31 -12.42
N THR A 451 18.64 12.28 -12.87
CA THR A 451 20.08 12.36 -12.58
C THR A 451 20.33 12.54 -11.09
N ALA A 452 21.49 12.12 -10.58
CA ALA A 452 21.82 12.22 -9.15
C ALA A 452 21.67 13.65 -8.57
N GLU A 453 21.85 14.68 -9.41
CA GLU A 453 21.61 16.09 -9.04
C GLU A 453 20.12 16.44 -8.88
N GLU A 454 19.21 15.74 -9.57
CA GLU A 454 17.75 15.90 -9.47
C GLU A 454 17.19 15.21 -8.20
N VAL A 455 17.91 14.23 -7.64
CA VAL A 455 17.54 13.53 -6.40
C VAL A 455 17.92 14.32 -5.14
N GLU A 456 19.02 15.08 -5.18
CA GLU A 456 19.45 15.93 -4.04
C GLU A 456 18.65 17.24 -3.91
N ALA A 457 18.19 17.83 -5.02
CA ALA A 457 17.52 19.13 -4.99
C ALA A 457 16.03 19.07 -4.55
N GLY A 458 15.41 17.89 -4.54
CA GLY A 458 13.98 17.69 -4.25
C GLY A 458 13.64 17.24 -2.82
N GLN A 459 14.63 16.94 -1.97
CA GLN A 459 14.38 16.48 -0.61
C GLN A 459 14.12 17.64 0.37
N VAL A 460 12.89 18.17 0.37
CA VAL A 460 12.31 18.59 1.65
C VAL A 460 11.84 17.31 2.33
N ARG A 461 12.56 16.90 3.38
CA ARG A 461 12.19 15.77 4.25
C ARG A 461 10.76 15.96 4.76
N ALA A 462 9.86 15.14 4.28
CA ALA A 462 8.58 14.87 4.91
C ALA A 462 8.43 13.34 4.97
N ASP A 463 8.93 12.77 6.06
CA ASP A 463 8.86 11.35 6.33
C ASP A 463 7.39 10.98 6.60
N GLN A 464 6.76 10.27 5.66
CA GLN A 464 5.56 9.47 5.92
C GLN A 464 6.00 8.02 5.93
N ASP A 465 6.52 7.60 7.07
CA ASP A 465 6.37 6.27 7.66
C ASP A 465 7.28 6.30 8.89
N GLY A 466 6.68 6.26 10.08
CA GLY A 466 7.39 6.32 11.36
C GLY A 466 8.18 5.06 11.68
N GLU A 467 8.97 4.56 10.72
CA GLU A 467 9.94 3.49 10.90
C GLU A 467 11.34 4.08 10.65
N LEU A 468 12.14 4.19 11.72
CA LEU A 468 13.57 4.43 11.61
C LEU A 468 14.20 3.25 10.87
N ALA A 469 14.61 3.45 9.62
CA ALA A 469 15.54 2.55 8.96
C ALA A 469 16.94 2.77 9.57
N LEU A 470 17.43 1.76 10.30
CA LEU A 470 18.85 1.65 10.57
C LEU A 470 19.57 1.32 9.24
N PRO A 471 20.71 1.93 8.92
CA PRO A 471 21.47 1.58 7.73
C PRO A 471 21.84 0.10 7.77
N ALA A 472 21.49 -0.62 6.70
CA ALA A 472 21.93 -2.00 6.51
C ALA A 472 23.46 -2.01 6.36
N ASP A 473 24.10 -2.94 7.07
CA ASP A 473 25.54 -3.20 7.04
C ASP A 473 26.07 -3.36 5.61
N GLU A 474 26.78 -2.34 5.12
CA GLU A 474 27.79 -2.52 4.08
C GLU A 474 29.11 -2.91 4.74
N ALA A 475 29.66 -4.02 4.22
CA ALA A 475 30.89 -4.69 4.59
C ALA A 475 32.01 -3.77 5.14
N LEU A 476 32.42 -4.06 6.39
CA LEU A 476 33.73 -3.73 6.91
C LEU A 476 34.80 -4.44 6.07
N ALA A 477 35.46 -3.68 5.20
CA ALA A 477 36.73 -4.05 4.58
C ALA A 477 37.87 -3.25 5.23
N ASP A 478 38.95 -3.96 5.50
CA ASP A 478 40.12 -3.55 6.29
C ASP A 478 40.73 -2.19 5.90
N VAL A 479 40.95 -1.34 6.90
CA VAL A 479 41.97 -0.29 6.84
C VAL A 479 42.89 -0.44 8.04
N ALA A 480 43.91 -1.27 7.88
CA ALA A 480 45.09 -1.26 8.72
C ALA A 480 45.97 -0.04 8.38
N ASP A 481 46.53 0.56 9.43
CA ASP A 481 47.63 1.54 9.48
C ASP A 481 47.38 2.99 9.01
N ALA A 482 46.92 3.82 9.95
CA ALA A 482 47.41 5.22 10.06
C ALA A 482 47.41 5.72 11.52
N LYS A 483 48.61 5.65 12.12
CA LYS A 483 49.17 6.30 13.33
C LYS A 483 48.33 7.41 14.01
N LEU A 484 48.01 7.20 15.29
CA LEU A 484 47.65 8.24 16.26
C LEU A 484 48.86 8.58 17.15
N ALA A 485 49.19 9.87 17.23
CA ALA A 485 50.09 10.47 18.22
C ALA A 485 49.26 11.36 19.19
N PRO A 486 49.71 11.60 20.44
CA PRO A 486 48.81 11.82 21.56
C PRO A 486 48.50 13.28 21.91
N ALA A 487 47.33 13.45 22.54
CA ALA A 487 46.90 14.38 23.60
C ALA A 487 47.44 15.83 23.61
N GLU A 488 46.52 16.80 23.61
CA GLU A 488 46.58 17.99 24.46
C GLU A 488 45.22 18.74 24.55
N ALA A 489 44.87 19.10 25.79
CA ALA A 489 44.04 20.24 26.23
C ALA A 489 42.55 20.35 25.83
N ALA A 490 41.66 20.05 26.79
CA ALA A 490 40.60 20.96 27.24
C ALA A 490 39.90 20.37 28.48
N VAL A 491 40.35 20.79 29.66
CA VAL A 491 39.65 20.66 30.94
C VAL A 491 39.13 22.05 31.26
N GLU A 492 37.82 22.25 31.29
CA GLU A 492 37.15 23.17 32.22
C GLU A 492 35.62 23.05 32.08
N GLU A 493 34.94 23.18 33.21
CA GLU A 493 33.48 23.32 33.40
C GLU A 493 32.61 22.05 33.33
N ALA A 494 32.60 21.27 34.43
CA ALA A 494 31.38 20.67 34.99
C ALA A 494 31.64 19.99 36.35
N GLU A 495 31.99 20.75 37.39
CA GLU A 495 31.92 20.27 38.78
C GLU A 495 31.34 21.38 39.67
N GLU A 496 30.02 21.42 39.79
CA GLU A 496 29.38 21.90 41.02
C GLU A 496 28.00 21.25 41.16
N GLN A 497 27.80 20.53 42.28
CA GLN A 497 26.59 19.83 42.75
C GLN A 497 26.59 18.30 42.67
N ALA A 498 27.43 17.67 43.50
CA ALA A 498 27.10 16.40 44.15
C ALA A 498 27.73 16.36 45.56
N GLY A 499 26.88 16.35 46.59
CA GLY A 499 27.29 16.23 48.00
C GLY A 499 27.64 14.78 48.41
N PRO A 500 28.24 14.58 49.60
CA PRO A 500 29.05 13.40 49.89
C PRO A 500 28.25 12.19 50.41
N LEU A 501 28.74 11.01 50.02
CA LEU A 501 28.41 9.69 50.57
C LEU A 501 29.25 9.40 51.83
N ALA A 502 28.62 8.91 52.89
CA ALA A 502 29.22 7.99 53.87
C ALA A 502 28.12 7.36 54.76
N GLU A 503 27.95 6.03 54.68
CA GLU A 503 27.79 5.17 55.86
C GLU A 503 27.93 3.70 55.42
N GLU A 504 28.95 3.05 55.98
CA GLU A 504 29.19 1.61 55.95
C GLU A 504 28.25 0.94 56.96
N VAL A 505 27.64 -0.20 56.58
CA VAL A 505 27.03 -1.12 57.54
C VAL A 505 27.51 -2.54 57.23
N GLU A 506 28.17 -3.11 58.24
CA GLU A 506 28.68 -4.46 58.35
C GLU A 506 27.56 -5.51 58.24
N LEU A 507 27.89 -6.66 57.63
CA LEU A 507 27.11 -7.89 57.72
C LEU A 507 27.91 -8.91 58.53
N GLU A 508 27.39 -9.28 59.71
CA GLU A 508 27.83 -10.46 60.47
C GLU A 508 27.04 -11.71 60.04
N GLU A 509 27.81 -12.81 59.96
CA GLU A 509 27.54 -14.27 59.91
C GLU A 509 26.26 -14.85 59.28
#